data_AF-A0A3M1TFF0-F1
#
_entry.id   AF-A0A3M1TFF0-F1
#
_cell.length_a   1.000
_cell.length_b   1.000
_cell.length_c   1.000
_cell.angle_alpha   90.00
_cell.angle_beta   90.00
_cell.angle_gamma   90.00
#
_symmetry.space_group_name_H-M   'P 1'
#
loop_
_entity.id
_entity.type
_entity.pdbx_description
1 polymer ?
#
loop_
_entity_poly.entity_id
_entity_poly.type
_entity_poly.pdbx_seq_one_letter_code
_entity_poly.pdbx_strand_id
1 'polypeptide(L)'
;MCSASTGLCQPRGTTPLGGSCTTHAECESNYCLILASGSGLCVRTCSASHQCPIDFVCRNIAPPQTTFCIHESLVGKDFGPDPSGTFCSDTVNRCHSGWCWIPQTSCTDTCQHDRDCQVAGRICQLFVGDFDGNGIDEMVTVCAPPSNGSGATGSACTANSQCLRGNCLSAGYCGDPCCRASDCPSGYTCEPVSGAGGSVIKACARTPGVGSAPVGTPCDPANDLFCRSNYCWEDGPGDPYCTDTCCSDSDCPEGFRCQSWPFDLDGDQVPDLSWPLCLRR
;
A
#
# COMPACT_ATOMS: atom_id res chain seq x y z
N MET A 1 -0.06 21.14 11.01
CA MET A 1 -1.03 20.67 12.04
C MET A 1 -1.66 21.89 12.69
N CYS A 2 -2.95 21.84 13.04
CA CYS A 2 -3.58 22.93 13.78
C CYS A 2 -3.69 22.53 15.24
N SER A 3 -3.16 23.36 16.14
CA SER A 3 -3.23 23.10 17.58
C SER A 3 -4.68 23.26 18.04
N ALA A 4 -5.26 22.18 18.58
CA ALA A 4 -6.64 22.19 19.10
C ALA A 4 -6.84 23.17 20.27
N SER A 5 -5.78 23.45 21.03
CA SER A 5 -5.81 24.37 22.18
C SER A 5 -5.66 25.84 21.81
N THR A 6 -5.05 26.15 20.67
CA THR A 6 -4.78 27.54 20.25
C THR A 6 -5.51 27.98 19.00
N GLY A 7 -6.08 27.03 18.23
CA GLY A 7 -6.69 27.31 16.93
C GLY A 7 -5.68 27.74 15.85
N LEU A 8 -4.39 27.77 16.16
CA LEU A 8 -3.36 28.17 15.22
C LEU A 8 -2.93 26.98 14.37
N CYS A 9 -3.10 27.10 13.06
CA CYS A 9 -2.53 26.19 12.08
C CYS A 9 -1.06 26.53 11.91
N GLN A 10 -0.19 25.63 12.34
CA GLN A 10 1.24 25.73 12.09
C GLN A 10 1.44 25.67 10.57
N PRO A 11 2.16 26.64 9.97
CA PRO A 11 2.39 26.65 8.52
C PRO A 11 3.03 25.32 8.11
N ARG A 12 2.66 24.82 6.93
CA ARG A 12 3.35 23.66 6.36
C ARG A 12 4.84 23.97 6.33
N GLY A 13 5.64 22.97 6.65
CA GLY A 13 7.08 23.05 6.44
C GLY A 13 7.39 23.45 4.99
N THR A 14 8.53 24.11 4.79
CA THR A 14 8.97 24.59 3.47
C THR A 14 10.02 23.68 2.86
N THR A 15 10.39 22.59 3.53
CA THR A 15 11.41 21.67 3.03
C THR A 15 10.76 20.74 2.00
N PRO A 16 11.23 20.76 0.74
CA PRO A 16 10.68 19.91 -0.32
C PRO A 16 11.06 18.44 -0.12
N LEU A 17 10.49 17.57 -0.95
CA LEU A 17 10.86 16.15 -0.96
C LEU A 17 12.36 15.95 -1.19
N GLY A 18 12.94 15.00 -0.44
CA GLY A 18 14.38 14.73 -0.44
C GLY A 18 15.21 15.71 0.41
N GLY A 19 14.64 16.81 0.89
CA GLY A 19 15.32 17.72 1.82
C GLY A 19 15.50 17.10 3.20
N SER A 20 16.55 17.49 3.92
CA SER A 20 16.81 16.98 5.28
C SER A 20 15.83 17.55 6.30
N CYS A 21 15.46 16.75 7.29
CA CYS A 21 14.56 17.18 8.37
C CYS A 21 14.94 16.54 9.71
N THR A 22 14.46 17.13 10.79
CA THR A 22 14.49 16.54 12.14
C THR A 22 13.10 16.26 12.69
N THR A 23 12.09 16.98 12.19
CA THR A 23 10.70 16.83 12.59
C THR A 23 9.78 16.82 11.37
N HIS A 24 8.62 16.17 11.52
CA HIS A 24 7.58 16.13 10.50
C HIS A 24 7.14 17.52 10.03
N ALA A 25 7.10 18.50 10.94
CA ALA A 25 6.63 19.86 10.66
C ALA A 25 7.55 20.66 9.72
N GLU A 26 8.79 20.22 9.51
CA GLU A 26 9.74 20.87 8.59
C GLU A 26 9.43 20.57 7.12
N CYS A 27 8.74 19.46 6.85
CA CYS A 27 8.49 18.98 5.50
C CYS A 27 7.19 19.53 4.90
N GLU A 28 7.20 19.87 3.61
CA GLU A 28 5.99 20.25 2.86
C GLU A 28 4.92 19.13 2.90
N SER A 29 5.38 17.89 2.89
CA SER A 29 4.58 16.67 3.01
C SER A 29 4.11 16.38 4.44
N ASN A 30 4.65 17.06 5.45
CA ASN A 30 4.54 16.73 6.86
C ASN A 30 5.06 15.34 7.25
N TYR A 31 5.97 14.74 6.46
CA TYR A 31 6.58 13.45 6.75
C TYR A 31 8.10 13.53 6.74
N CYS A 32 8.69 13.29 7.91
CA CYS A 32 10.13 13.21 8.08
C CYS A 32 10.51 11.75 8.39
N LEU A 33 11.06 11.05 7.40
CA LEU A 33 11.54 9.68 7.55
C LEU A 33 12.92 9.71 8.21
N ILE A 34 13.04 9.19 9.42
CA ILE A 34 14.32 9.04 10.11
C ILE A 34 14.97 7.72 9.68
N LEU A 35 16.13 7.80 9.03
CA LEU A 35 16.92 6.66 8.62
C LEU A 35 17.65 6.03 9.80
N ALA A 36 18.11 4.79 9.65
CA ALA A 36 18.92 4.09 10.67
C ALA A 36 20.22 4.83 11.04
N SER A 37 20.73 5.70 10.16
CA SER A 37 21.87 6.59 10.43
C SER A 37 21.54 7.75 11.38
N GLY A 38 20.27 7.97 11.71
CA GLY A 38 19.76 9.11 12.47
C GLY A 38 19.44 10.34 11.62
N SER A 39 19.78 10.35 10.33
CA SER A 39 19.41 11.43 9.40
C SER A 39 17.94 11.37 9.03
N GLY A 40 17.23 12.50 9.03
CA GLY A 40 15.84 12.60 8.57
C GLY A 40 15.71 13.16 7.15
N LEU A 41 14.73 12.67 6.40
CA LEU A 41 14.41 13.12 5.04
C LEU A 41 12.92 13.38 4.86
N CYS A 42 12.60 14.47 4.18
CA CYS A 42 11.24 14.78 3.80
C CYS A 42 10.78 13.84 2.68
N VAL A 43 9.76 13.03 2.98
CA VAL A 43 9.19 12.03 2.06
C VAL A 43 7.70 12.27 1.87
N ARG A 44 7.09 11.71 0.83
CA ARG A 44 5.64 11.79 0.58
C ARG A 44 5.11 10.40 0.31
N THR A 45 3.98 10.04 0.90
CA THR A 45 3.34 8.76 0.60
C THR A 45 3.00 8.69 -0.88
N CYS A 46 3.17 7.53 -1.47
CA CYS A 46 2.85 7.29 -2.87
C CYS A 46 2.21 5.93 -3.00
N SER A 47 1.59 5.72 -4.14
CA SER A 47 0.79 4.56 -4.45
C SER A 47 1.35 3.82 -5.68
N ALA A 48 2.04 4.55 -6.55
CA ALA A 48 2.83 4.03 -7.66
C ALA A 48 3.99 4.98 -8.00
N SER A 49 5.05 4.48 -8.63
CA SER A 49 6.26 5.28 -8.93
C SER A 49 5.99 6.47 -9.85
N HIS A 50 4.99 6.39 -10.73
CA HIS A 50 4.61 7.51 -11.60
C HIS A 50 4.01 8.71 -10.84
N GLN A 51 3.64 8.55 -9.56
CA GLN A 51 3.14 9.63 -8.69
C GLN A 51 4.27 10.39 -7.99
N CYS A 52 5.48 9.87 -8.08
CA CYS A 52 6.66 10.51 -7.54
C CYS A 52 7.22 11.51 -8.55
N PRO A 53 7.85 12.61 -8.07
CA PRO A 53 8.60 13.50 -8.96
C PRO A 53 9.68 12.72 -9.70
N ILE A 54 10.21 13.31 -10.78
CA ILE A 54 11.42 12.81 -11.44
C ILE A 54 12.53 12.66 -10.38
N ASP A 55 13.32 11.58 -10.48
CA ASP A 55 14.39 11.17 -9.53
C ASP A 55 13.88 10.60 -8.19
N PHE A 56 12.57 10.32 -8.07
CA PHE A 56 11.98 9.64 -6.92
C PHE A 56 11.19 8.41 -7.36
N VAL A 57 11.33 7.34 -6.57
CA VAL A 57 10.60 6.09 -6.78
C VAL A 57 9.64 5.84 -5.63
N CYS A 58 8.52 5.19 -5.92
CA CYS A 58 7.58 4.79 -4.88
C CYS A 58 8.02 3.48 -4.25
N ARG A 59 8.58 3.53 -3.05
CA ARG A 59 9.18 2.37 -2.38
C ARG A 59 8.67 2.16 -0.97
N ASN A 60 8.52 0.90 -0.61
CA ASN A 60 8.32 0.42 0.74
C ASN A 60 9.69 0.35 1.46
N ILE A 61 9.87 1.09 2.56
CA ILE A 61 11.20 1.37 3.13
C ILE A 61 11.47 0.62 4.44
N ALA A 62 10.43 0.10 5.05
CA ALA A 62 10.44 -0.76 6.23
C ALA A 62 8.98 -1.12 6.46
N PRO A 63 8.67 -2.27 7.06
CA PRO A 63 7.32 -2.50 7.57
C PRO A 63 6.95 -1.38 8.55
N PRO A 64 5.70 -0.89 8.55
CA PRO A 64 4.55 -1.21 7.68
C PRO A 64 4.76 -1.02 6.20
N GLN A 65 4.01 -1.68 5.33
CA GLN A 65 4.03 -1.52 3.86
C GLN A 65 3.62 -0.13 3.33
N THR A 66 4.06 0.95 3.95
CA THR A 66 3.85 2.33 3.55
C THR A 66 4.89 2.64 2.51
N THR A 67 4.42 2.92 1.31
CA THR A 67 5.25 3.34 0.21
C THR A 67 5.43 4.85 0.24
N PHE A 68 6.68 5.31 0.16
CA PHE A 68 6.99 6.73 0.01
C PHE A 68 7.80 6.98 -1.25
N CYS A 69 7.65 8.18 -1.80
CA CYS A 69 8.59 8.73 -2.76
C CYS A 69 9.93 8.94 -2.08
N ILE A 70 10.88 8.06 -2.34
CA ILE A 70 12.27 8.20 -1.90
C ILE A 70 13.09 8.63 -3.11
N HIS A 71 14.00 9.57 -2.88
CA HIS A 71 14.99 9.92 -3.88
C HIS A 71 15.85 8.68 -4.22
N GLU A 72 16.05 8.42 -5.50
CA GLU A 72 16.69 7.19 -6.01
C GLU A 72 18.09 6.95 -5.40
N SER A 73 18.85 8.02 -5.18
CA SER A 73 20.20 7.95 -4.60
C SER A 73 20.28 7.37 -3.18
N LEU A 74 19.18 7.27 -2.45
CA LEU A 74 19.16 6.84 -1.04
C LEU A 74 18.92 5.34 -0.86
N VAL A 75 18.53 4.64 -1.92
CA VAL A 75 18.03 3.25 -1.84
C VAL A 75 19.13 2.22 -2.13
N GLY A 76 20.34 2.66 -2.49
CA GLY A 76 21.50 1.78 -2.61
C GLY A 76 21.47 0.78 -3.79
N LYS A 77 20.44 0.81 -4.64
CA LYS A 77 20.45 0.24 -5.99
C LYS A 77 20.27 1.39 -6.97
N ASP A 78 21.11 1.45 -8.01
CA ASP A 78 20.98 2.40 -9.11
C ASP A 78 19.63 2.14 -9.80
N PHE A 79 18.57 2.86 -9.41
CA PHE A 79 17.40 2.97 -10.25
C PHE A 79 17.85 3.56 -11.57
N GLY A 80 17.41 2.95 -12.66
CA GLY A 80 17.74 3.50 -13.97
C GLY A 80 16.57 4.32 -14.51
N PRO A 81 16.84 5.11 -15.55
CA PRO A 81 15.84 5.96 -16.19
C PRO A 81 14.82 5.16 -17.03
N ASP A 82 14.90 3.82 -17.04
CA ASP A 82 14.19 3.02 -18.02
C ASP A 82 12.74 2.79 -17.55
N PRO A 83 11.73 3.24 -18.33
CA PRO A 83 10.32 3.10 -17.95
C PRO A 83 9.84 1.65 -18.07
N SER A 84 8.64 1.37 -17.55
CA SER A 84 7.94 0.10 -17.74
C SER A 84 7.98 -0.40 -19.19
N GLY A 85 8.25 -1.70 -19.35
CA GLY A 85 8.34 -2.37 -20.65
C GLY A 85 9.74 -2.32 -21.28
N THR A 86 10.66 -1.47 -20.80
CA THR A 86 12.05 -1.46 -21.27
C THR A 86 12.76 -2.76 -20.90
N PHE A 87 13.68 -3.24 -21.74
CA PHE A 87 14.46 -4.43 -21.42
C PHE A 87 15.33 -4.22 -20.17
N CYS A 88 15.40 -5.23 -19.31
CA CYS A 88 16.26 -5.25 -18.13
C CYS A 88 16.85 -6.63 -17.91
N SER A 89 17.93 -6.71 -17.13
CA SER A 89 18.55 -7.97 -16.70
C SER A 89 18.77 -7.98 -15.19
N ASP A 90 18.99 -9.18 -14.65
CA ASP A 90 19.40 -9.46 -13.27
C ASP A 90 20.67 -8.70 -12.83
N THR A 91 21.49 -8.30 -13.80
CA THR A 91 22.82 -7.73 -13.61
C THR A 91 22.83 -6.20 -13.64
N VAL A 92 21.83 -5.55 -14.23
CA VAL A 92 21.69 -4.09 -14.25
C VAL A 92 20.20 -3.75 -14.14
N ASN A 93 19.73 -3.47 -12.93
CA ASN A 93 18.35 -3.09 -12.71
C ASN A 93 18.13 -1.62 -13.06
N ARG A 94 18.10 -1.31 -14.36
CA ARG A 94 17.88 0.06 -14.87
C ARG A 94 16.43 0.52 -14.82
N CYS A 95 15.55 -0.24 -14.19
CA CYS A 95 14.14 0.09 -14.16
C CYS A 95 13.90 1.27 -13.23
N HIS A 96 13.07 2.22 -13.66
CA HIS A 96 12.65 3.38 -12.86
C HIS A 96 11.98 2.94 -11.55
N SER A 97 11.22 1.85 -11.62
CA SER A 97 10.60 1.24 -10.45
C SER A 97 11.57 0.43 -9.58
N GLY A 98 12.77 0.16 -10.10
CA GLY A 98 13.74 -0.79 -9.55
C GLY A 98 13.26 -2.23 -9.63
N TRP A 99 12.32 -2.55 -10.53
CA TRP A 99 11.82 -3.90 -10.71
C TRP A 99 12.03 -4.37 -12.14
N CYS A 100 12.92 -5.35 -12.29
CA CYS A 100 13.06 -6.13 -13.51
C CYS A 100 12.23 -7.40 -13.42
N TRP A 101 11.20 -7.53 -14.25
CA TRP A 101 10.45 -8.78 -14.37
C TRP A 101 11.34 -9.81 -15.08
N ILE A 102 12.00 -10.68 -14.31
CA ILE A 102 12.96 -11.66 -14.84
C ILE A 102 12.33 -12.61 -15.86
N PRO A 103 11.12 -13.19 -15.67
CA PRO A 103 10.53 -14.10 -16.67
C PRO A 103 10.28 -13.47 -18.06
N GLN A 104 10.34 -12.15 -18.20
CA GLN A 104 10.08 -11.39 -19.44
C GLN A 104 11.21 -10.42 -19.75
N THR A 105 12.27 -10.39 -18.93
CA THR A 105 13.39 -9.45 -18.99
C THR A 105 12.95 -8.01 -19.30
N SER A 106 11.90 -7.53 -18.61
CA SER A 106 11.33 -6.20 -18.84
C SER A 106 11.02 -5.45 -17.55
N CYS A 107 11.25 -4.14 -17.54
CA CYS A 107 10.92 -3.27 -16.43
C CYS A 107 9.42 -3.28 -16.16
N THR A 108 9.04 -3.23 -14.89
CA THR A 108 7.63 -3.18 -14.47
C THR A 108 7.42 -2.18 -13.37
N ASP A 109 6.37 -1.37 -13.46
CA ASP A 109 5.98 -0.46 -12.38
C ASP A 109 5.28 -1.22 -11.24
N THR A 110 5.41 -0.67 -10.04
CA THR A 110 4.48 -1.01 -8.96
C THR A 110 3.12 -0.41 -9.26
N CYS A 111 2.07 -1.07 -8.78
CA CYS A 111 0.70 -0.68 -9.04
C CYS A 111 -0.19 -0.97 -7.85
N GLN A 112 -1.39 -0.42 -7.89
CA GLN A 112 -2.46 -0.70 -6.94
C GLN A 112 -3.77 -1.03 -7.64
N HIS A 113 -4.00 -0.40 -8.79
CA HIS A 113 -5.14 -0.62 -9.68
C HIS A 113 -4.65 -0.89 -11.10
N ASP A 114 -5.47 -1.53 -11.93
CA ASP A 114 -5.13 -1.75 -13.34
C ASP A 114 -4.84 -0.47 -14.12
N ARG A 115 -5.52 0.62 -13.73
CA ARG A 115 -5.31 1.93 -14.35
C ARG A 115 -3.92 2.50 -14.09
N ASP A 116 -3.18 1.98 -13.10
CA ASP A 116 -1.80 2.39 -12.85
C ASP A 116 -0.85 1.76 -13.90
N CYS A 117 -1.30 0.70 -14.57
CA CYS A 117 -0.55 0.00 -15.60
C CYS A 117 -0.74 0.68 -16.96
N GLN A 118 0.16 1.63 -17.24
CA GLN A 118 0.13 2.42 -18.48
C GLN A 118 0.43 1.59 -19.75
N VAL A 119 1.08 0.43 -19.60
CA VAL A 119 1.38 -0.47 -20.71
C VAL A 119 0.13 -1.29 -21.05
N ALA A 120 -0.33 -1.17 -22.30
CA ALA A 120 -1.50 -1.91 -22.78
C ALA A 120 -1.36 -3.42 -22.56
N GLY A 121 -2.43 -4.05 -22.08
CA GLY A 121 -2.47 -5.48 -21.81
C GLY A 121 -1.78 -5.91 -20.51
N ARG A 122 -1.38 -4.95 -19.65
CA ARG A 122 -0.95 -5.24 -18.27
C ARG A 122 -2.05 -4.90 -17.27
N ILE A 123 -2.09 -5.66 -16.19
CA ILE A 123 -2.99 -5.51 -15.04
C ILE A 123 -2.16 -5.44 -13.76
N CYS A 124 -2.77 -4.92 -12.70
CA CYS A 124 -2.12 -4.91 -11.40
C CYS A 124 -2.24 -6.29 -10.73
N GLN A 125 -1.11 -6.95 -10.56
CA GLN A 125 -1.04 -8.32 -10.05
C GLN A 125 -0.10 -8.39 -8.85
N LEU A 126 -0.49 -9.18 -7.85
CA LEU A 126 0.39 -9.50 -6.74
C LEU A 126 1.43 -10.53 -7.18
N PHE A 127 2.68 -10.24 -6.85
CA PHE A 127 3.82 -11.11 -7.04
C PHE A 127 4.43 -11.43 -5.69
N VAL A 128 4.75 -12.71 -5.50
CA VAL A 128 5.46 -13.23 -4.33
C VAL A 128 6.74 -13.88 -4.84
N GLY A 129 7.89 -13.45 -4.31
CA GLY A 129 9.19 -13.99 -4.66
C GLY A 129 10.33 -13.20 -4.03
N ASP A 130 11.52 -13.78 -4.00
CA ASP A 130 12.75 -13.09 -3.62
C ASP A 130 13.24 -12.21 -4.78
N PHE A 131 12.96 -10.91 -4.67
CA PHE A 131 13.27 -9.95 -5.73
C PHE A 131 14.56 -9.18 -5.49
N ASP A 132 15.02 -9.07 -4.24
CA ASP A 132 16.25 -8.35 -3.94
C ASP A 132 17.49 -9.27 -3.82
N GLY A 133 17.29 -10.59 -3.76
CA GLY A 133 18.29 -11.65 -3.72
C GLY A 133 18.71 -12.06 -2.31
N ASN A 134 17.97 -11.66 -1.27
CA ASN A 134 18.28 -11.93 0.13
C ASN A 134 17.74 -13.29 0.63
N GLY A 135 16.98 -14.02 -0.19
CA GLY A 135 16.35 -15.30 0.14
C GLY A 135 15.04 -15.22 0.94
N ILE A 136 14.45 -14.04 1.13
CA ILE A 136 13.10 -13.87 1.67
C ILE A 136 12.16 -13.46 0.56
N ASP A 137 10.99 -14.10 0.49
CA ASP A 137 9.98 -13.72 -0.49
C ASP A 137 9.37 -12.37 -0.09
N GLU A 138 9.53 -11.37 -0.94
CA GLU A 138 8.76 -10.14 -0.84
C GLU A 138 7.42 -10.27 -1.57
N MET A 139 6.46 -9.49 -1.10
CA MET A 139 5.19 -9.31 -1.79
C MET A 139 5.14 -7.91 -2.39
N VAL A 140 4.91 -7.86 -3.70
CA VAL A 140 4.80 -6.59 -4.42
C VAL A 140 3.69 -6.69 -5.45
N THR A 141 2.87 -5.65 -5.55
CA THR A 141 1.92 -5.50 -6.65
C THR A 141 2.60 -4.78 -7.80
N VAL A 142 2.70 -5.46 -8.95
CA VAL A 142 3.38 -4.95 -10.15
C VAL A 142 2.51 -5.05 -11.40
N CYS A 143 2.81 -4.22 -12.38
CA CYS A 143 2.16 -4.25 -13.67
C CYS A 143 2.62 -5.45 -14.51
N ALA A 144 1.71 -6.39 -14.65
CA ALA A 144 1.95 -7.73 -15.17
C ALA A 144 1.05 -7.99 -16.38
N PRO A 145 1.47 -8.75 -17.40
CA PRO A 145 0.48 -9.43 -18.22
C PRO A 145 -0.42 -10.30 -17.33
N PRO A 146 -1.73 -10.38 -17.61
CA PRO A 146 -2.64 -11.21 -16.85
C PRO A 146 -2.09 -12.63 -16.71
N SER A 147 -2.30 -13.22 -15.55
CA SER A 147 -2.01 -14.64 -15.38
C SER A 147 -2.88 -15.47 -16.35
N ASN A 148 -2.50 -16.72 -16.60
CA ASN A 148 -3.29 -17.62 -17.46
C ASN A 148 -4.69 -17.94 -16.88
N GLY A 149 -4.96 -17.56 -15.64
CA GLY A 149 -6.25 -17.73 -14.99
C GLY A 149 -7.31 -16.77 -15.55
N SER A 150 -8.58 -17.18 -15.46
CA SER A 150 -9.73 -16.37 -15.87
C SER A 150 -10.72 -16.10 -14.74
N GLY A 151 -10.47 -16.63 -13.54
CA GLY A 151 -11.32 -16.42 -12.37
C GLY A 151 -11.30 -14.97 -11.90
N ALA A 152 -12.42 -14.27 -12.04
CA ALA A 152 -12.64 -12.95 -11.44
C ALA A 152 -12.78 -13.04 -9.91
N THR A 153 -12.72 -11.91 -9.20
CA THR A 153 -13.00 -11.85 -7.75
C THR A 153 -14.25 -12.66 -7.38
N GLY A 154 -14.11 -13.54 -6.38
CA GLY A 154 -15.16 -14.44 -5.91
C GLY A 154 -15.27 -15.79 -6.62
N SER A 155 -14.60 -15.97 -7.76
CA SER A 155 -14.58 -17.27 -8.46
C SER A 155 -13.87 -18.32 -7.61
N ALA A 156 -14.37 -19.55 -7.57
CA ALA A 156 -13.72 -20.63 -6.83
C ALA A 156 -12.34 -20.95 -7.42
N CYS A 157 -11.39 -21.28 -6.55
CA CYS A 157 -10.04 -21.66 -6.94
C CYS A 157 -9.40 -22.62 -5.93
N THR A 158 -8.40 -23.34 -6.39
CA THR A 158 -7.48 -24.19 -5.63
C THR A 158 -6.02 -23.80 -5.85
N ALA A 159 -5.73 -22.92 -6.80
CA ALA A 159 -4.40 -22.44 -7.11
C ALA A 159 -4.42 -21.01 -7.67
N ASN A 160 -3.36 -20.25 -7.41
CA ASN A 160 -3.15 -18.90 -7.90
C ASN A 160 -3.32 -18.77 -9.42
N SER A 161 -2.86 -19.75 -10.18
CA SER A 161 -2.93 -19.78 -11.65
C SER A 161 -4.34 -19.85 -12.24
N GLN A 162 -5.39 -20.05 -11.43
CA GLN A 162 -6.78 -20.06 -11.86
C GLN A 162 -7.43 -18.67 -11.80
N CYS A 163 -6.88 -17.76 -11.00
CA CYS A 163 -7.42 -16.43 -10.79
C CYS A 163 -6.80 -15.44 -11.76
N LEU A 164 -7.59 -14.52 -12.32
CA LEU A 164 -7.13 -13.54 -13.30
C LEU A 164 -5.88 -12.78 -12.82
N ARG A 165 -5.88 -12.39 -11.55
CA ARG A 165 -4.78 -11.67 -10.87
C ARG A 165 -3.88 -12.56 -10.03
N GLY A 166 -3.86 -13.87 -10.27
CA GLY A 166 -2.90 -14.76 -9.62
C GLY A 166 -3.12 -14.99 -8.12
N ASN A 167 -4.28 -14.61 -7.56
CA ASN A 167 -4.51 -14.62 -6.11
C ASN A 167 -5.66 -15.55 -5.74
N CYS A 168 -5.35 -16.77 -5.34
CA CYS A 168 -6.29 -17.68 -4.73
C CYS A 168 -6.20 -17.55 -3.21
N LEU A 169 -7.24 -17.03 -2.57
CA LEU A 169 -7.27 -16.85 -1.12
C LEU A 169 -7.42 -18.20 -0.42
N SER A 170 -6.96 -18.28 0.83
CA SER A 170 -7.10 -19.48 1.69
C SER A 170 -8.55 -19.97 1.83
N ALA A 171 -9.52 -19.07 1.67
CA ALA A 171 -10.95 -19.39 1.67
C ALA A 171 -11.46 -20.03 0.35
N GLY A 172 -10.58 -20.31 -0.62
CA GLY A 172 -10.89 -21.06 -1.84
C GLY A 172 -11.55 -20.24 -2.95
N TYR A 173 -11.34 -18.92 -2.96
CA TYR A 173 -11.84 -18.05 -4.03
C TYR A 173 -10.80 -16.99 -4.44
N CYS A 174 -10.94 -16.49 -5.66
CA CYS A 174 -10.07 -15.48 -6.23
C CYS A 174 -10.32 -14.12 -5.56
N GLY A 175 -9.25 -13.43 -5.17
CA GLY A 175 -9.32 -12.09 -4.58
C GLY A 175 -8.43 -11.10 -5.32
N ASP A 176 -9.00 -10.04 -5.86
CA ASP A 176 -8.20 -8.99 -6.51
C ASP A 176 -7.48 -8.12 -5.46
N PRO A 177 -6.23 -7.68 -5.69
CA PRO A 177 -5.60 -6.66 -4.87
C PRO A 177 -6.45 -5.40 -4.82
N CYS A 178 -6.43 -4.71 -3.69
CA CYS A 178 -7.25 -3.54 -3.45
C CYS A 178 -6.55 -2.57 -2.49
N CYS A 179 -7.00 -1.31 -2.51
CA CYS A 179 -6.53 -0.27 -1.58
C CYS A 179 -7.56 0.07 -0.52
N ARG A 180 -8.84 0.11 -0.91
CA ARG A 180 -9.98 0.51 -0.09
C ARG A 180 -11.22 -0.30 -0.45
N ALA A 181 -12.21 -0.31 0.44
CA ALA A 181 -13.45 -1.08 0.21
C ALA A 181 -14.15 -0.79 -1.13
N SER A 182 -14.09 0.45 -1.63
CA SER A 182 -14.73 0.82 -2.91
C SER A 182 -14.04 0.27 -4.17
N ASP A 183 -12.83 -0.30 -4.04
CA ASP A 183 -12.13 -0.93 -5.16
C ASP A 183 -12.69 -2.34 -5.42
N CYS A 184 -13.42 -2.89 -4.46
CA CYS A 184 -13.96 -4.22 -4.52
C CYS A 184 -15.37 -4.25 -5.12
N PRO A 185 -15.73 -5.33 -5.84
CA PRO A 185 -17.09 -5.49 -6.34
C PRO A 185 -18.09 -5.64 -5.19
N SER A 186 -19.38 -5.42 -5.47
CA SER A 186 -20.43 -5.52 -4.46
C SER A 186 -20.41 -6.87 -3.73
N GLY A 187 -20.44 -6.82 -2.39
CA GLY A 187 -20.36 -8.01 -1.53
C GLY A 187 -18.93 -8.39 -1.10
N TYR A 188 -17.93 -7.56 -1.43
CA TYR A 188 -16.53 -7.71 -1.04
C TYR A 188 -16.01 -6.42 -0.40
N THR A 189 -15.07 -6.53 0.53
CA THR A 189 -14.32 -5.42 1.12
C THR A 189 -12.83 -5.67 1.00
N CYS A 190 -12.06 -4.58 1.09
CA CYS A 190 -10.61 -4.66 1.00
C CYS A 190 -10.02 -5.00 2.37
N GLU A 191 -9.72 -6.27 2.55
CA GLU A 191 -9.32 -6.85 3.83
C GLU A 191 -7.90 -7.41 3.75
N PRO A 192 -7.15 -7.44 4.86
CA PRO A 192 -6.00 -8.31 5.00
C PRO A 192 -6.47 -9.76 5.05
N VAL A 193 -6.02 -10.57 4.09
CA VAL A 193 -6.38 -11.98 3.99
C VAL A 193 -5.15 -12.83 3.74
N SER A 194 -5.16 -14.05 4.26
CA SER A 194 -4.14 -15.04 3.95
C SER A 194 -4.32 -15.54 2.51
N GLY A 195 -3.34 -15.26 1.67
CA GLY A 195 -3.20 -15.83 0.33
C GLY A 195 -2.73 -17.29 0.38
N ALA A 196 -2.69 -17.94 -0.79
CA ALA A 196 -2.05 -19.24 -0.93
C ALA A 196 -0.56 -19.14 -0.54
N GLY A 197 -0.12 -19.98 0.39
CA GLY A 197 1.25 -19.95 0.94
C GLY A 197 1.38 -19.28 2.31
N GLY A 198 0.29 -18.74 2.88
CA GLY A 198 0.26 -18.19 4.24
C GLY A 198 0.62 -16.71 4.34
N SER A 199 1.01 -16.07 3.23
CA SER A 199 1.29 -14.63 3.16
C SER A 199 0.01 -13.80 3.38
N VAL A 200 0.09 -12.68 4.11
CA VAL A 200 -1.06 -11.79 4.33
C VAL A 200 -1.06 -10.66 3.31
N ILE A 201 -2.09 -10.60 2.47
CA ILE A 201 -2.23 -9.67 1.35
C ILE A 201 -3.45 -8.78 1.56
N LYS A 202 -3.47 -7.56 1.01
CA LYS A 202 -4.72 -6.80 0.85
C LYS A 202 -5.43 -7.29 -0.39
N ALA A 203 -6.61 -7.88 -0.22
CA ALA A 203 -7.41 -8.32 -1.35
C ALA A 203 -8.91 -8.16 -1.08
N CYS A 204 -9.69 -8.14 -2.15
CA CYS A 204 -11.13 -8.16 -2.10
C CYS A 204 -11.61 -9.49 -1.53
N ALA A 205 -11.97 -9.47 -0.26
CA ALA A 205 -12.45 -10.61 0.50
C ALA A 205 -13.95 -10.51 0.67
N ARG A 206 -14.62 -11.66 0.72
CA ARG A 206 -16.05 -11.71 0.99
C ARG A 206 -16.28 -11.49 2.47
N THR A 207 -16.85 -10.34 2.82
CA THR A 207 -17.20 -10.00 4.20
C THR A 207 -18.72 -9.97 4.32
N PRO A 208 -19.35 -10.96 4.97
CA PRO A 208 -20.79 -10.96 5.16
C PRO A 208 -21.21 -9.74 6.00
N GLY A 209 -22.18 -8.97 5.53
CA GLY A 209 -22.85 -7.96 6.36
C GLY A 209 -22.10 -6.64 6.55
N VAL A 210 -21.20 -6.27 5.64
CA VAL A 210 -20.55 -4.95 5.69
C VAL A 210 -21.58 -3.83 5.60
N GLY A 211 -21.40 -2.83 6.44
CA GLY A 211 -22.28 -1.68 6.50
C GLY A 211 -22.01 -0.71 5.36
N SER A 212 -22.56 0.49 5.49
CA SER A 212 -22.40 1.54 4.48
C SER A 212 -21.79 2.82 5.05
N ALA A 213 -21.48 2.84 6.35
CA ALA A 213 -20.99 4.04 7.00
C ALA A 213 -19.57 4.39 6.50
N PRO A 214 -19.35 5.62 6.00
CA PRO A 214 -18.05 6.06 5.51
C PRO A 214 -17.07 6.34 6.65
N VAL A 215 -15.80 6.52 6.29
CA VAL A 215 -14.73 6.92 7.21
C VAL A 215 -15.15 8.15 8.04
N GLY A 216 -14.89 8.08 9.35
CA GLY A 216 -15.16 9.14 10.32
C GLY A 216 -16.53 9.10 10.97
N THR A 217 -17.46 8.28 10.47
CA THR A 217 -18.76 8.08 11.10
C THR A 217 -18.59 7.44 12.48
N PRO A 218 -19.21 7.95 13.55
CA PRO A 218 -19.16 7.30 14.85
C PRO A 218 -19.68 5.85 14.77
N CYS A 219 -19.03 4.94 15.48
CA CYS A 219 -19.39 3.53 15.50
C CYS A 219 -19.30 2.97 16.92
N ASP A 220 -19.91 1.81 17.10
CA ASP A 220 -19.79 1.00 18.31
C ASP A 220 -18.74 -0.09 18.04
N PRO A 221 -17.62 -0.15 18.78
CA PRO A 221 -16.62 -1.21 18.64
C PRO A 221 -17.16 -2.63 18.89
N ALA A 222 -18.34 -2.75 19.52
CA ALA A 222 -19.04 -4.03 19.63
C ALA A 222 -19.79 -4.44 18.34
N ASN A 223 -19.89 -3.54 17.35
CA ASN A 223 -20.65 -3.73 16.13
C ASN A 223 -20.01 -3.03 14.91
N ASP A 224 -18.84 -3.53 14.52
CA ASP A 224 -18.05 -2.98 13.40
C ASP A 224 -18.71 -3.18 12.03
N LEU A 225 -19.70 -4.08 11.94
CA LEU A 225 -20.49 -4.33 10.73
C LEU A 225 -21.28 -3.10 10.27
N PHE A 226 -21.38 -2.05 11.09
CA PHE A 226 -21.93 -0.77 10.65
C PHE A 226 -21.01 -0.04 9.65
N CYS A 227 -19.70 -0.22 9.78
CA CYS A 227 -18.69 0.43 8.97
C CYS A 227 -18.59 -0.23 7.59
N ARG A 228 -18.39 0.58 6.54
CA ARG A 228 -18.21 0.08 5.17
C ARG A 228 -17.03 -0.89 5.05
N SER A 229 -15.98 -0.64 5.81
CA SER A 229 -14.76 -1.42 5.87
C SER A 229 -14.83 -2.55 6.91
N ASN A 230 -15.92 -2.67 7.66
CA ASN A 230 -16.01 -3.52 8.84
C ASN A 230 -14.98 -3.21 9.94
N TYR A 231 -14.45 -1.97 9.99
CA TYR A 231 -13.50 -1.53 11.01
C TYR A 231 -14.03 -0.31 11.78
N CYS A 232 -14.35 -0.50 13.05
CA CYS A 232 -14.53 0.57 14.01
C CYS A 232 -13.21 0.84 14.74
N TRP A 233 -12.66 2.03 14.54
CA TRP A 233 -11.37 2.42 15.09
C TRP A 233 -11.55 3.18 16.41
N GLU A 234 -10.87 2.71 17.45
CA GLU A 234 -10.80 3.36 18.76
C GLU A 234 -9.33 3.72 19.04
N ASP A 235 -8.99 5.02 18.94
CA ASP A 235 -7.67 5.52 19.35
C ASP A 235 -7.82 6.54 20.47
N GLY A 236 -7.47 6.09 21.67
CA GLY A 236 -7.42 6.91 22.87
C GLY A 236 -8.79 7.38 23.36
N PRO A 237 -8.85 8.52 24.07
CA PRO A 237 -10.06 8.99 24.78
C PRO A 237 -11.16 9.58 23.87
N GLY A 238 -11.13 9.33 22.56
CA GLY A 238 -12.10 9.85 21.60
C GLY A 238 -13.22 8.85 21.28
N ASP A 239 -14.33 9.35 20.73
CA ASP A 239 -15.41 8.48 20.24
C ASP A 239 -14.90 7.62 19.07
N PRO A 240 -15.11 6.29 19.12
CA PRO A 240 -14.75 5.39 18.03
C PRO A 240 -15.39 5.79 16.70
N TYR A 241 -14.68 5.56 15.61
CA TYR A 241 -15.15 5.96 14.28
C TYR A 241 -14.80 4.92 13.22
N CYS A 242 -15.63 4.81 12.19
CA CYS A 242 -15.36 3.95 11.07
C CYS A 242 -14.07 4.39 10.36
N THR A 243 -13.13 3.48 10.18
CA THR A 243 -11.94 3.72 9.35
C THR A 243 -12.05 2.96 8.03
N ASP A 244 -11.10 3.07 7.11
CA ASP A 244 -11.03 2.25 5.91
C ASP A 244 -9.56 2.02 5.60
N THR A 245 -9.27 0.96 4.87
CA THR A 245 -7.93 0.76 4.33
C THR A 245 -7.61 1.85 3.32
N CYS A 246 -6.35 2.25 3.27
CA CYS A 246 -5.87 3.24 2.32
C CYS A 246 -4.53 2.81 1.73
N CYS A 247 -4.14 3.50 0.67
CA CYS A 247 -2.87 3.35 0.01
C CYS A 247 -2.08 4.66 -0.03
N SER A 248 -2.78 5.79 0.03
CA SER A 248 -2.24 7.14 0.07
C SER A 248 -3.19 8.08 0.82
N ASP A 249 -2.70 9.25 1.19
CA ASP A 249 -3.54 10.30 1.79
C ASP A 249 -4.73 10.71 0.91
N SER A 250 -4.64 10.50 -0.41
CA SER A 250 -5.71 10.83 -1.35
C SER A 250 -6.90 9.88 -1.28
N ASP A 251 -6.73 8.71 -0.65
CA ASP A 251 -7.80 7.74 -0.43
C ASP A 251 -8.68 8.12 0.78
N CYS A 252 -8.18 8.99 1.64
CA CYS A 252 -8.83 9.37 2.88
C CYS A 252 -9.64 10.67 2.74
N PRO A 253 -10.81 10.78 3.38
CA PRO A 253 -11.58 12.02 3.37
C PRO A 253 -10.85 13.14 4.15
N GLU A 254 -11.34 14.37 4.00
CA GLU A 254 -10.82 15.52 4.74
C GLU A 254 -10.84 15.27 6.26
N GLY A 255 -9.77 15.70 6.94
CA GLY A 255 -9.57 15.44 8.37
C GLY A 255 -8.88 14.11 8.69
N PHE A 256 -8.67 13.26 7.69
CA PHE A 256 -7.97 11.98 7.82
C PHE A 256 -6.68 11.98 6.98
N ARG A 257 -5.79 11.03 7.27
CA ARG A 257 -4.59 10.75 6.48
C ARG A 257 -4.30 9.25 6.52
N CYS A 258 -3.62 8.78 5.49
CA CYS A 258 -3.25 7.39 5.38
C CYS A 258 -2.05 7.12 6.27
N GLN A 259 -2.28 6.40 7.35
CA GLN A 259 -1.27 6.08 8.35
C GLN A 259 -1.28 4.59 8.57
N SER A 260 -0.09 4.03 8.59
CA SER A 260 0.10 2.68 9.04
C SER A 260 0.04 2.63 10.56
N TRP A 261 -0.73 1.68 11.07
CA TRP A 261 -0.80 1.41 12.50
C TRP A 261 -0.28 0.02 12.79
N PRO A 262 0.62 -0.16 13.78
CA PRO A 262 1.01 -1.49 14.24
C PRO A 262 -0.20 -2.19 14.83
N PHE A 263 -0.68 -3.24 14.18
CA PHE A 263 -1.64 -4.14 14.78
C PHE A 263 -0.89 -5.21 15.55
N ASP A 264 -1.10 -5.24 16.86
CA ASP A 264 -0.76 -6.40 17.66
C ASP A 264 -1.99 -7.32 17.65
N LEU A 265 -2.07 -8.21 16.66
CA LEU A 265 -3.23 -9.08 16.49
C LEU A 265 -3.28 -10.20 17.55
N ASP A 266 -2.16 -10.52 18.20
CA ASP A 266 -2.03 -11.73 19.02
C ASP A 266 -1.36 -11.51 20.40
N GLY A 267 -0.91 -10.30 20.74
CA GLY A 267 -0.18 -10.02 21.99
C GLY A 267 1.25 -10.58 22.01
N ASP A 268 1.67 -11.22 20.92
CA ASP A 268 3.01 -11.69 20.69
C ASP A 268 3.78 -10.60 19.94
N GLN A 269 5.00 -10.30 20.39
CA GLN A 269 5.93 -9.34 19.78
C GLN A 269 6.44 -9.80 18.41
N VAL A 270 5.58 -10.27 17.51
CA VAL A 270 5.88 -10.37 16.10
C VAL A 270 5.78 -8.96 15.53
N PRO A 271 6.87 -8.41 15.00
CA PRO A 271 6.81 -7.12 14.35
C PRO A 271 6.03 -7.30 13.03
N ASP A 272 5.40 -6.20 12.56
CA ASP A 272 5.40 -5.85 11.13
C ASP A 272 4.18 -6.13 10.24
N LEU A 273 3.00 -6.51 10.76
CA LEU A 273 1.76 -6.29 10.00
C LEU A 273 1.11 -4.98 10.44
N SER A 274 1.53 -3.91 9.79
CA SER A 274 0.92 -2.60 9.95
C SER A 274 0.23 -2.18 8.67
N TRP A 275 -1.07 -1.91 8.80
CA TRP A 275 -1.94 -1.64 7.67
C TRP A 275 -2.17 -0.14 7.58
N PRO A 276 -1.99 0.45 6.39
CA PRO A 276 -2.40 1.82 6.18
C PRO A 276 -3.92 1.92 6.27
N LEU A 277 -4.36 2.70 7.26
CA LEU A 277 -5.74 3.07 7.54
C LEU A 277 -5.93 4.58 7.44
N CYS A 278 -7.16 5.02 7.16
CA CYS A 278 -7.54 6.42 7.26
C CYS A 278 -7.74 6.84 8.72
N LEU A 279 -6.68 7.36 9.33
CA LEU A 279 -6.69 7.83 10.72
C LEU A 279 -6.86 9.34 10.79
N ARG A 280 -7.53 9.84 11.85
CA ARG A 280 -7.69 11.29 12.09
C ARG A 280 -6.32 11.98 12.18
N ARG A 281 -6.25 13.23 11.73
CA ARG A 281 -5.06 14.08 11.81
C ARG A 281 -4.86 14.73 13.17
#